data_AF-A0A6A3XW52-F1
#
_entry.id   AF-A0A6A3XW52-F1
#
_cell.length_a   1.000
_cell.length_b   1.000
_cell.length_c   1.000
_cell.angle_alpha   90.00
_cell.angle_beta   90.00
_cell.angle_gamma   90.00
#
_symmetry.space_group_name_H-M   'P 1'
#
loop_
_entity.id
_entity.type
_entity.pdbx_description
1 polymer ?
#
loop_
_entity_poly.entity_id
_entity_poly.type
_entity_poly.pdbx_seq_one_letter_code
_entity_poly.pdbx_strand_id
1 'polypeptide(L)'
;MVSESHATCDLPLLEKVRVVGRHCLRGEMPHVLLAIDTMLDDFSAGKKAHEVYKCTGSLRLMQYVAAREPFEEMDPFYRRSQFNRTMEIAAAAGDLKAVKWLVESYKPQQYLTKTVAAAAANGHLHLLQWLFENHYEIGYWGCTEMCGALLNNHSEVVEWLRQHATPHKDSLKKVMEAAAAAGNVKVVEWLFNECHASAEDALWSAQTNKQWQTAKWILENCGIVGPWIDWDLPAKHGALSFLQYLRSRSIGGPGFYTLQVAAGCTRTDTSTDVLQ
;
A
#
# COMPACT_ATOMS: atom_id res chain seq x y z
N MET A 1 3.70 -35.14 -11.55
CA MET A 1 5.09 -34.69 -11.77
C MET A 1 4.97 -33.27 -12.30
N VAL A 2 5.14 -32.19 -11.54
CA VAL A 2 6.08 -31.89 -10.45
C VAL A 2 5.29 -31.42 -9.23
N SER A 3 5.53 -32.07 -8.10
CA SER A 3 4.98 -31.74 -6.79
C SER A 3 5.75 -30.56 -6.22
N GLU A 4 5.07 -29.43 -6.03
CA GLU A 4 5.56 -28.29 -5.25
C GLU A 4 5.76 -28.74 -3.80
N SER A 5 7.01 -29.06 -3.46
CA SER A 5 7.43 -29.21 -2.08
C SER A 5 7.35 -27.84 -1.42
N HIS A 6 6.31 -27.62 -0.61
CA HIS A 6 6.34 -26.61 0.44
C HIS A 6 7.54 -26.91 1.33
N ALA A 7 8.66 -26.22 1.07
CA ALA A 7 9.80 -26.20 1.94
C ALA A 7 9.34 -25.56 3.25
N THR A 8 9.02 -26.41 4.22
CA THR A 8 8.84 -26.04 5.62
C THR A 8 10.10 -25.33 6.04
N CYS A 9 10.03 -23.99 6.06
CA CYS A 9 11.09 -23.12 6.52
C CYS A 9 11.51 -23.61 7.91
N ASP A 10 12.81 -23.87 8.12
CA ASP A 10 13.40 -24.30 9.39
C ASP A 10 13.19 -23.24 10.48
N LEU A 11 11.97 -23.21 11.03
CA LEU A 11 11.51 -22.33 12.09
C LEU A 11 12.45 -22.33 13.32
N PRO A 12 13.02 -23.47 13.78
CA PRO A 12 13.90 -23.46 14.95
C PRO A 12 15.23 -22.75 14.71
N LEU A 13 15.77 -22.84 13.49
CA LEU A 13 17.04 -22.22 13.13
C LEU A 13 16.85 -20.71 12.98
N LEU A 14 15.76 -20.28 12.35
CA LEU A 14 15.38 -18.88 12.25
C LEU A 14 15.09 -18.25 13.62
N GLU A 15 14.41 -18.95 14.54
CA GLU A 15 14.17 -18.44 15.90
C GLU A 15 15.47 -18.28 16.70
N LYS A 16 16.36 -19.29 16.68
CA LYS A 16 17.69 -19.20 17.31
C LYS A 16 18.50 -18.04 16.75
N VAL A 17 18.52 -17.89 15.43
CA VAL A 17 19.23 -16.79 14.74
C VAL A 17 18.60 -15.43 15.07
N ARG A 18 17.26 -15.35 15.22
CA ARG A 18 16.55 -14.12 15.66
C ARG A 18 16.91 -13.74 17.10
N VAL A 19 16.98 -14.72 18.00
CA VAL A 19 17.36 -14.51 19.40
C VAL A 19 18.81 -14.02 19.49
N VAL A 20 19.73 -14.70 18.82
CA VAL A 20 21.16 -14.34 18.77
C VAL A 20 21.37 -12.94 18.17
N GLY A 21 20.71 -12.64 17.04
CA GLY A 21 20.79 -11.34 16.38
C GLY A 21 20.23 -10.19 17.22
N ARG A 22 19.27 -10.45 18.13
CA ARG A 22 18.69 -9.43 19.03
C ARG A 22 19.46 -9.24 20.33
N HIS A 23 20.09 -10.27 20.91
CA HIS A 23 20.51 -10.23 22.32
C HIS A 23 22.01 -10.40 22.60
N CYS A 24 22.81 -10.99 21.70
CA CYS A 24 24.05 -11.66 22.15
C CYS A 24 25.38 -11.01 21.72
N LEU A 25 25.41 -9.75 21.27
CA LEU A 25 26.64 -9.18 20.70
C LEU A 25 27.10 -7.90 21.41
N ARG A 26 27.11 -7.92 22.74
CA ARG A 26 28.02 -7.09 23.55
C ARG A 26 28.97 -8.03 24.28
N GLY A 27 30.25 -7.88 23.96
CA GLY A 27 31.29 -8.88 24.16
C GLY A 27 31.51 -9.25 25.61
N GLU A 28 31.60 -10.56 25.85
CA GLU A 28 32.23 -11.17 27.04
C GLU A 28 32.65 -12.65 26.82
N MET A 29 32.39 -13.28 25.65
CA MET A 29 32.75 -14.69 25.40
C MET A 29 33.18 -15.01 23.95
N PRO A 30 34.50 -15.13 23.66
CA PRO A 30 35.02 -15.35 22.30
C PRO A 30 34.62 -16.69 21.65
N HIS A 31 34.46 -17.76 22.45
CA HIS A 31 34.07 -19.08 21.94
C HIS A 31 32.59 -19.13 21.52
N VAL A 32 31.72 -18.38 22.22
CA VAL A 32 30.33 -18.21 21.84
C VAL A 32 30.24 -17.40 20.55
N LEU A 33 31.07 -16.35 20.40
CA LEU A 33 31.17 -15.60 19.14
C LEU A 33 31.61 -16.49 17.98
N LEU A 34 32.61 -17.35 18.17
CA LEU A 34 33.09 -18.25 17.11
C LEU A 34 32.04 -19.29 16.68
N ALA A 35 31.29 -19.84 17.64
CA ALA A 35 30.17 -20.76 17.37
C ALA A 35 29.00 -20.05 16.67
N ILE A 36 28.74 -18.80 17.05
CA ILE A 36 27.76 -17.94 16.37
C ILE A 36 28.23 -17.63 14.94
N ASP A 37 29.50 -17.27 14.73
CA ASP A 37 30.05 -16.95 13.41
C ASP A 37 30.03 -18.18 12.50
N THR A 38 30.39 -19.37 12.98
CA THR A 38 30.26 -20.62 12.21
C THR A 38 28.81 -20.94 11.85
N MET A 39 27.87 -20.80 12.80
CA MET A 39 26.44 -20.95 12.48
C MET A 39 25.94 -19.91 11.47
N LEU A 40 26.43 -18.67 11.56
CA LEU A 40 26.04 -17.60 10.66
C LEU A 40 26.71 -17.75 9.29
N ASP A 41 27.90 -18.33 9.20
CA ASP A 41 28.59 -18.67 7.96
C ASP A 41 27.82 -19.76 7.21
N ASP A 42 27.40 -20.83 7.90
CA ASP A 42 26.48 -21.84 7.34
C ASP A 42 25.14 -21.23 6.90
N PHE A 43 24.60 -20.30 7.69
CA PHE A 43 23.38 -19.57 7.33
C PHE A 43 23.56 -18.65 6.11
N SER A 44 24.75 -18.08 5.92
CA SER A 44 25.08 -17.18 4.82
C SER A 44 25.37 -17.93 3.51
N ALA A 45 25.68 -19.22 3.59
CA ALA A 45 25.93 -20.07 2.43
C ALA A 45 24.66 -20.16 1.56
N GLY A 46 24.65 -19.38 0.47
CA GLY A 46 23.59 -19.41 -0.55
C GLY A 46 22.42 -18.45 -0.32
N LYS A 47 22.26 -17.85 0.87
CA LYS A 47 21.19 -16.87 1.13
C LYS A 47 21.62 -15.45 0.78
N LYS A 48 20.72 -14.68 0.18
CA LYS A 48 20.95 -13.26 -0.14
C LYS A 48 20.38 -12.36 0.95
N ALA A 49 20.93 -11.15 1.09
CA ALA A 49 20.56 -10.20 2.15
C ALA A 49 19.05 -9.91 2.18
N HIS A 50 18.42 -9.79 1.00
CA HIS A 50 16.98 -9.55 0.86
C HIS A 50 16.09 -10.71 1.36
N GLU A 51 16.49 -11.97 1.11
CA GLU A 51 15.74 -13.17 1.54
C GLU A 51 15.77 -13.30 3.05
N VAL A 52 16.95 -13.04 3.62
CA VAL A 52 17.19 -13.04 5.05
C VAL A 52 16.33 -11.99 5.72
N TYR A 53 16.33 -10.76 5.20
CA TYR A 53 15.49 -9.71 5.75
C TYR A 53 13.99 -10.04 5.60
N LYS A 54 13.55 -10.57 4.46
CA LYS A 54 12.16 -11.00 4.24
C LYS A 54 11.71 -12.05 5.27
N CYS A 55 12.56 -13.02 5.60
CA CYS A 55 12.22 -14.09 6.54
C CYS A 55 12.37 -13.68 8.01
N THR A 56 13.28 -12.77 8.32
CA THR A 56 13.67 -12.47 9.72
C THR A 56 13.24 -11.11 10.22
N GLY A 57 13.03 -10.14 9.33
CA GLY A 57 12.86 -8.72 9.66
C GLY A 57 14.07 -8.10 10.38
N SER A 58 15.23 -8.75 10.35
CA SER A 58 16.40 -8.35 11.15
C SER A 58 17.43 -7.61 10.30
N LEU A 59 17.58 -6.31 10.56
CA LEU A 59 18.63 -5.48 9.98
C LEU A 59 20.03 -6.07 10.23
N ARG A 60 20.28 -6.61 11.42
CA ARG A 60 21.60 -7.14 11.79
C ARG A 60 21.99 -8.36 10.94
N LEU A 61 21.04 -9.26 10.70
CA LEU A 61 21.29 -10.45 9.88
C LEU A 61 21.45 -10.08 8.40
N MET A 62 20.66 -9.10 7.95
CA MET A 62 20.81 -8.53 6.61
C MET A 62 22.21 -7.94 6.43
N GLN A 63 22.69 -7.13 7.38
CA GLN A 63 24.05 -6.57 7.39
C GLN A 63 25.13 -7.66 7.37
N TYR A 64 24.95 -8.71 8.16
CA TYR A 64 25.90 -9.82 8.22
C TYR A 64 26.07 -10.52 6.87
N VAL A 65 24.95 -10.83 6.20
CA VAL A 65 24.96 -11.49 4.90
C VAL A 65 25.43 -10.54 3.80
N ALA A 66 24.96 -9.30 3.81
CA ALA A 66 25.40 -8.26 2.86
C ALA A 66 26.91 -8.02 2.87
N ALA A 67 27.56 -8.07 4.04
CA ALA A 67 29.01 -7.92 4.16
C ALA A 67 29.81 -9.07 3.51
N ARG A 68 29.19 -10.21 3.28
CA ARG A 68 29.79 -11.42 2.68
C ARG A 68 29.29 -11.70 1.26
N GLU A 69 28.41 -10.86 0.72
CA GLU A 69 27.95 -11.00 -0.66
C GLU A 69 29.09 -10.64 -1.63
N PRO A 70 29.46 -11.51 -2.58
CA PRO A 70 30.47 -11.18 -3.58
C PRO A 70 29.93 -10.06 -4.48
N PHE A 71 30.41 -8.84 -4.26
CA PHE A 71 29.82 -7.67 -4.90
C PHE A 71 30.13 -7.60 -6.40
N GLU A 72 31.18 -8.26 -6.85
CA GLU A 72 31.69 -8.17 -8.23
C GLU A 72 31.11 -9.23 -9.17
N GLU A 73 30.59 -10.33 -8.63
CA GLU A 73 30.12 -11.48 -9.43
C GLU A 73 28.63 -11.38 -9.83
N MET A 74 27.89 -10.43 -9.26
CA MET A 74 26.44 -10.39 -9.40
C MET A 74 26.00 -9.46 -10.52
N ASP A 75 25.09 -9.95 -11.37
CA ASP A 75 24.48 -9.15 -12.43
C ASP A 75 23.90 -7.82 -11.88
N PRO A 76 24.24 -6.66 -12.48
CA PRO A 76 23.79 -5.35 -12.01
C PRO A 76 22.27 -5.17 -11.95
N PHE A 77 21.52 -5.75 -12.91
CA PHE A 77 20.06 -5.65 -12.94
C PHE A 77 19.44 -6.50 -11.84
N TYR A 78 19.93 -7.72 -11.66
CA TYR A 78 19.52 -8.59 -10.57
C TYR A 78 19.79 -7.93 -9.22
N ARG A 79 20.96 -7.32 -9.02
CA ARG A 79 21.26 -6.55 -7.80
C ARG A 79 20.26 -5.44 -7.54
N ARG A 80 19.95 -4.64 -8.57
CA ARG A 80 19.01 -3.54 -8.45
C ARG A 80 17.61 -4.03 -8.08
N SER A 81 17.18 -5.14 -8.69
CA SER A 81 15.91 -5.79 -8.35
C SER A 81 15.87 -6.20 -6.87
N GLN A 82 16.93 -6.82 -6.37
CA GLN A 82 17.01 -7.25 -4.97
C GLN A 82 17.04 -6.09 -3.97
N PHE A 83 17.76 -5.02 -4.31
CA PHE A 83 17.75 -3.80 -3.52
C PHE A 83 16.34 -3.22 -3.40
N ASN A 84 15.67 -3.02 -4.55
CA ASN A 84 14.32 -2.47 -4.60
C ASN A 84 13.33 -3.35 -3.81
N ARG A 85 13.47 -4.67 -3.89
CA ARG A 85 12.59 -5.59 -3.18
C ARG A 85 12.80 -5.54 -1.67
N THR A 86 14.05 -5.48 -1.20
CA THR A 86 14.36 -5.32 0.23
C THR A 86 13.83 -4.01 0.76
N MET A 87 14.03 -2.93 0.02
CA MET A 87 13.56 -1.60 0.37
C MET A 87 12.04 -1.54 0.48
N GLU A 88 11.32 -2.14 -0.46
CA GLU A 88 9.87 -2.25 -0.43
C GLU A 88 9.38 -2.99 0.83
N ILE A 89 10.02 -4.10 1.20
CA ILE A 89 9.67 -4.87 2.41
C ILE A 89 9.95 -4.06 3.67
N ALA A 90 11.12 -3.43 3.77
CA ALA A 90 11.50 -2.60 4.92
C ALA A 90 10.57 -1.40 5.08
N ALA A 91 10.20 -0.76 3.96
CA ALA A 91 9.27 0.35 3.94
C ALA A 91 7.84 -0.06 4.32
N ALA A 92 7.35 -1.20 3.83
CA ALA A 92 6.06 -1.76 4.22
C ALA A 92 6.01 -2.11 5.72
N ALA A 93 7.15 -2.50 6.31
CA ALA A 93 7.28 -2.75 7.74
C ALA A 93 7.50 -1.47 8.59
N GLY A 94 7.74 -0.31 7.97
CA GLY A 94 8.05 0.94 8.66
C GLY A 94 9.41 0.96 9.34
N ASP A 95 10.32 0.04 8.97
CA ASP A 95 11.64 -0.10 9.57
C ASP A 95 12.60 0.97 9.04
N LEU A 96 12.52 2.15 9.65
CA LEU A 96 13.35 3.30 9.32
C LEU A 96 14.84 2.97 9.45
N LYS A 97 15.25 2.08 10.37
CA LYS A 97 16.67 1.75 10.57
C LYS A 97 17.20 0.95 9.39
N ALA A 98 16.42 -0.03 8.92
CA ALA A 98 16.82 -0.81 7.75
C ALA A 98 16.84 0.03 6.48
N VAL A 99 15.83 0.89 6.29
CA VAL A 99 15.77 1.81 5.15
C VAL A 99 16.97 2.78 5.15
N LYS A 100 17.30 3.40 6.29
CA LYS A 100 18.49 4.25 6.42
C LYS A 100 19.76 3.53 6.00
N TRP A 101 20.00 2.35 6.56
CA TRP A 101 21.20 1.57 6.25
C TRP A 101 21.27 1.19 4.76
N LEU A 102 20.15 0.81 4.14
CA LEU A 102 20.10 0.45 2.73
C LEU A 102 20.43 1.65 1.82
N VAL A 103 19.86 2.82 2.11
CA VAL A 103 20.06 4.04 1.30
C VAL A 103 21.45 4.63 1.50
N GLU A 104 21.92 4.74 2.75
CA GLU A 104 23.16 5.43 3.09
C GLU A 104 24.40 4.54 2.93
N SER A 105 24.31 3.25 3.26
CA SER A 105 25.48 2.36 3.35
C SER A 105 25.55 1.29 2.27
N TYR A 106 24.42 0.74 1.83
CA TYR A 106 24.42 -0.41 0.91
C TYR A 106 24.47 0.00 -0.56
N LYS A 107 23.60 0.93 -1.01
CA LYS A 107 23.65 1.51 -2.36
C LYS A 107 23.05 2.91 -2.45
N PRO A 108 23.88 3.97 -2.48
CA PRO A 108 23.39 5.32 -2.72
C PRO A 108 22.87 5.46 -4.18
N GLN A 109 21.93 6.38 -4.39
CA GLN A 109 21.45 6.87 -5.71
C GLN A 109 20.55 5.93 -6.54
N GLN A 110 19.75 5.06 -5.90
CA GLN A 110 18.67 4.33 -6.59
C GLN A 110 17.32 5.02 -6.43
N TYR A 111 16.48 4.97 -7.47
CA TYR A 111 15.11 5.48 -7.39
C TYR A 111 14.26 4.67 -6.40
N LEU A 112 13.62 5.38 -5.47
CA LEU A 112 12.88 4.83 -4.34
C LEU A 112 11.36 4.89 -4.54
N THR A 113 10.86 5.00 -5.77
CA THR A 113 9.43 5.10 -6.09
C THR A 113 8.59 4.02 -5.40
N LYS A 114 9.00 2.74 -5.50
CA LYS A 114 8.30 1.63 -4.85
C LYS A 114 8.35 1.69 -3.33
N THR A 115 9.47 2.18 -2.78
CA THR A 115 9.67 2.35 -1.33
C THR A 115 8.71 3.40 -0.78
N VAL A 116 8.62 4.57 -1.43
CA VAL A 116 7.71 5.65 -1.04
C VAL A 116 6.25 5.17 -1.13
N ALA A 117 5.90 4.51 -2.23
CA ALA A 117 4.55 3.95 -2.39
C ALA A 117 4.20 2.91 -1.31
N ALA A 118 5.13 2.00 -1.00
CA ALA A 118 4.92 0.99 0.05
C ALA A 118 4.79 1.62 1.44
N ALA A 119 5.61 2.62 1.77
CA ALA A 119 5.52 3.33 3.04
C ALA A 119 4.17 4.05 3.19
N ALA A 120 3.71 4.73 2.13
CA ALA A 120 2.43 5.42 2.13
C ALA A 120 1.23 4.47 2.21
N ALA A 121 1.28 3.37 1.45
CA ALA A 121 0.27 2.33 1.48
C ALA A 121 0.17 1.60 2.82
N ASN A 122 1.17 1.70 3.71
CA ASN A 122 1.15 1.09 5.04
C ASN A 122 1.12 2.13 6.18
N GLY A 123 0.93 3.42 5.86
CA GLY A 123 0.74 4.45 6.88
C GLY A 123 2.00 4.92 7.60
N HIS A 124 3.20 4.63 7.08
CA HIS A 124 4.46 4.94 7.76
C HIS A 124 4.91 6.39 7.53
N LEU A 125 4.19 7.34 8.13
CA LEU A 125 4.43 8.77 7.97
C LEU A 125 5.86 9.20 8.36
N HIS A 126 6.41 8.68 9.46
CA HIS A 126 7.77 8.98 9.91
C HIS A 126 8.83 8.63 8.86
N LEU A 127 8.60 7.57 8.10
CA LEU A 127 9.50 7.11 7.04
C LEU A 127 9.38 8.02 5.82
N LEU A 128 8.16 8.42 5.45
CA LEU A 128 7.92 9.36 4.36
C LEU A 128 8.52 10.74 4.64
N GLN A 129 8.36 11.26 5.86
CA GLN A 129 8.98 12.52 6.29
C GLN A 129 10.51 12.46 6.13
N TRP A 130 11.13 11.39 6.63
CA TRP A 130 12.57 11.22 6.51
C TRP A 130 13.03 11.14 5.05
N LEU A 131 12.32 10.37 4.20
CA LEU A 131 12.63 10.27 2.77
C LEU A 131 12.45 11.61 2.05
N PHE A 132 11.44 12.38 2.42
CA PHE A 132 11.17 13.68 1.80
C PHE A 132 12.20 14.73 2.20
N GLU A 133 12.61 14.77 3.46
CA GLU A 133 13.59 15.74 3.96
C GLU A 133 15.02 15.46 3.47
N ASN A 134 15.40 14.19 3.33
CA ASN A 134 16.80 13.80 3.09
C ASN A 134 17.06 13.25 1.70
N HIS A 135 16.02 12.81 0.97
CA HIS A 135 16.13 12.00 -0.24
C HIS A 135 15.01 12.31 -1.25
N TYR A 136 14.56 13.57 -1.30
CA TYR A 136 13.46 14.00 -2.15
C TYR A 136 13.67 13.62 -3.63
N GLU A 137 14.87 13.85 -4.14
CA GLU A 137 15.27 13.71 -5.54
C GLU A 137 15.31 12.26 -6.05
N ILE A 138 15.45 11.29 -5.14
CA ILE A 138 15.41 9.87 -5.47
C ILE A 138 14.03 9.25 -5.23
N GLY A 139 13.15 9.93 -4.50
CA GLY A 139 11.73 9.59 -4.39
C GLY A 139 10.94 10.10 -5.61
N TYR A 140 9.92 9.35 -6.02
CA TYR A 140 8.92 9.86 -6.95
C TYR A 140 7.65 10.12 -6.17
N TRP A 141 7.21 11.38 -6.18
CA TRP A 141 6.11 11.91 -5.39
C TRP A 141 5.00 12.42 -6.31
N GLY A 142 3.77 12.51 -5.83
CA GLY A 142 2.62 13.00 -6.58
C GLY A 142 1.98 11.97 -7.51
N CYS A 143 2.09 10.68 -7.22
CA CYS A 143 1.45 9.63 -8.02
C CYS A 143 1.00 8.42 -7.18
N THR A 144 1.86 7.42 -7.04
CA THR A 144 1.50 6.09 -6.53
C THR A 144 1.30 6.06 -5.01
N GLU A 145 2.02 6.91 -4.31
CA GLU A 145 2.02 7.00 -2.85
C GLU A 145 0.71 7.56 -2.31
N MET A 146 0.16 8.62 -2.92
CA MET A 146 -1.16 9.15 -2.56
C MET A 146 -2.26 8.11 -2.79
N CYS A 147 -2.24 7.41 -3.92
CA CYS A 147 -3.21 6.34 -4.22
C CYS A 147 -3.16 5.23 -3.15
N GLY A 148 -1.96 4.76 -2.79
CA GLY A 148 -1.79 3.74 -1.76
C GLY A 148 -2.32 4.19 -0.40
N ALA A 149 -2.01 5.42 0.01
CA ALA A 149 -2.49 5.98 1.27
C ALA A 149 -4.02 6.14 1.30
N LEU A 150 -4.64 6.56 0.19
CA LEU A 150 -6.09 6.68 0.05
C LEU A 150 -6.78 5.33 0.14
N LEU A 151 -6.35 4.35 -0.67
CA LEU A 151 -7.00 3.04 -0.74
C LEU A 151 -6.90 2.25 0.57
N ASN A 152 -5.85 2.47 1.36
CA ASN A 152 -5.66 1.84 2.66
C ASN A 152 -6.07 2.73 3.85
N ASN A 153 -6.77 3.84 3.60
CA ASN A 153 -7.34 4.73 4.62
C ASN A 153 -6.33 5.34 5.60
N HIS A 154 -5.12 5.66 5.14
CA HIS A 154 -4.08 6.32 5.95
C HIS A 154 -4.23 7.84 5.92
N SER A 155 -5.21 8.37 6.65
CA SER A 155 -5.58 9.79 6.63
C SER A 155 -4.44 10.75 7.00
N GLU A 156 -3.58 10.38 7.95
CA GLU A 156 -2.43 11.20 8.36
C GLU A 156 -1.41 11.34 7.22
N VAL A 157 -1.14 10.25 6.51
CA VAL A 157 -0.26 10.25 5.34
C VAL A 157 -0.87 11.07 4.21
N VAL A 158 -2.18 10.91 3.95
CA VAL A 158 -2.88 11.67 2.91
C VAL A 158 -2.81 13.17 3.17
N GLU A 159 -3.06 13.61 4.41
CA GLU A 159 -3.02 15.03 4.75
C GLU A 159 -1.61 15.59 4.65
N TRP A 160 -0.61 14.84 5.10
CA TRP A 160 0.79 15.24 4.96
C TRP A 160 1.20 15.32 3.48
N LEU A 161 0.86 14.32 2.66
CA LEU A 161 1.15 14.32 1.23
C LEU A 161 0.45 15.48 0.51
N ARG A 162 -0.79 15.82 0.88
CA ARG A 162 -1.53 16.96 0.31
C ARG A 162 -0.80 18.29 0.52
N GLN A 163 -0.14 18.45 1.66
CA GLN A 163 0.59 19.67 2.02
C GLN A 163 2.00 19.75 1.39
N HIS A 164 2.61 18.61 1.05
CA HIS A 164 4.03 18.55 0.66
C HIS A 164 4.26 18.08 -0.78
N ALA A 165 3.32 17.36 -1.39
CA ALA A 165 3.48 16.72 -2.70
C ALA A 165 2.23 16.95 -3.58
N THR A 166 2.33 17.90 -4.51
CA THR A 166 1.29 18.12 -5.52
C THR A 166 1.30 17.00 -6.56
N PRO A 167 0.15 16.36 -6.85
CA PRO A 167 0.05 15.30 -7.84
C PRO A 167 0.47 15.77 -9.23
N HIS A 168 1.18 14.91 -9.95
CA HIS A 168 1.49 15.16 -11.35
C HIS A 168 0.23 15.12 -12.21
N LYS A 169 0.16 15.96 -13.25
CA LYS A 169 -0.99 16.02 -14.17
C LYS A 169 -1.38 14.66 -14.74
N ASP A 170 -0.38 13.86 -15.14
CA ASP A 170 -0.59 12.51 -15.69
C ASP A 170 -1.14 11.51 -14.66
N SER A 171 -1.01 11.83 -13.37
CA SER A 171 -1.43 11.00 -12.26
C SER A 171 -2.77 11.44 -11.66
N LEU A 172 -3.21 12.68 -11.92
CA LEU A 172 -4.44 13.25 -11.36
C LEU A 172 -5.67 12.36 -11.52
N LYS A 173 -5.84 11.76 -12.72
CA LYS A 173 -6.94 10.82 -12.98
C LYS A 173 -6.92 9.65 -11.99
N LYS A 174 -5.77 9.00 -11.82
CA LYS A 174 -5.61 7.85 -10.91
C LYS A 174 -5.80 8.24 -9.44
N VAL A 175 -5.29 9.40 -9.03
CA VAL A 175 -5.45 9.89 -7.65
C VAL A 175 -6.92 10.24 -7.37
N MET A 176 -7.62 10.84 -8.34
CA MET A 176 -9.05 11.16 -8.24
C MET A 176 -9.90 9.89 -8.12
N GLU A 177 -9.65 8.88 -8.96
CA GLU A 177 -10.30 7.58 -8.88
C GLU A 177 -10.06 6.91 -7.51
N ALA A 178 -8.82 6.94 -7.01
CA ALA A 178 -8.47 6.38 -5.70
C ALA A 178 -9.17 7.14 -4.55
N ALA A 179 -9.24 8.48 -4.62
CA ALA A 179 -9.91 9.30 -3.62
C ALA A 179 -11.42 9.03 -3.60
N ALA A 180 -12.03 8.87 -4.77
CA ALA A 180 -13.43 8.53 -4.90
C ALA A 180 -13.73 7.10 -4.44
N ALA A 181 -12.86 6.14 -4.74
CA ALA A 181 -12.95 4.76 -4.27
C ALA A 181 -12.80 4.65 -2.74
N ALA A 182 -11.91 5.45 -2.15
CA ALA A 182 -11.73 5.55 -0.70
C ALA A 182 -12.86 6.31 0.01
N GLY A 183 -13.70 7.03 -0.73
CA GLY A 183 -14.78 7.85 -0.17
C GLY A 183 -14.29 9.17 0.45
N ASN A 184 -13.06 9.59 0.16
CA ASN A 184 -12.46 10.79 0.76
C ASN A 184 -12.90 12.06 0.02
N VAL A 185 -14.08 12.58 0.39
CA VAL A 185 -14.68 13.78 -0.23
C VAL A 185 -13.75 14.99 -0.17
N LYS A 186 -12.99 15.17 0.92
CA LYS A 186 -12.06 16.30 1.07
C LYS A 186 -10.97 16.29 -0.01
N VAL A 187 -10.44 15.11 -0.33
CA VAL A 187 -9.41 14.97 -1.36
C VAL A 187 -10.01 15.09 -2.76
N VAL A 188 -11.22 14.55 -2.99
CA VAL A 188 -11.95 14.74 -4.25
C VAL A 188 -12.22 16.22 -4.51
N GLU A 189 -12.68 16.95 -3.50
CA GLU A 189 -12.90 18.39 -3.55
C GLU A 189 -11.62 19.16 -3.86
N TRP A 190 -10.53 18.84 -3.16
CA TRP A 190 -9.23 19.44 -3.41
C TRP A 190 -8.71 19.17 -4.83
N LEU A 191 -8.79 17.93 -5.32
CA LEU A 191 -8.37 17.56 -6.67
C LEU A 191 -9.20 18.24 -7.77
N PHE A 192 -10.50 18.41 -7.52
CA PHE A 192 -11.40 19.06 -8.48
C PHE A 192 -11.18 20.57 -8.54
N ASN A 193 -11.13 21.23 -7.37
CA ASN A 193 -11.06 22.69 -7.27
C ASN A 193 -9.65 23.23 -7.53
N GLU A 194 -8.61 22.63 -6.95
CA GLU A 194 -7.24 23.16 -7.00
C GLU A 194 -6.41 22.55 -8.12
N CYS A 195 -6.65 21.27 -8.46
CA CYS A 195 -5.87 20.56 -9.48
C CYS A 195 -6.59 20.40 -10.83
N HIS A 196 -7.85 20.84 -10.95
CA HIS A 196 -8.68 20.73 -12.16
C HIS A 196 -8.75 19.30 -12.74
N ALA A 197 -8.80 18.28 -11.88
CA ALA A 197 -8.92 16.89 -12.30
C ALA A 197 -10.33 16.56 -12.79
N SER A 198 -10.45 15.69 -13.80
CA SER A 198 -11.75 15.19 -14.29
C SER A 198 -12.40 14.27 -13.24
N ALA A 199 -13.71 14.42 -13.05
CA ALA A 199 -14.49 13.66 -12.07
C ALA A 199 -15.37 12.55 -12.71
N GLU A 200 -15.34 12.39 -14.03
CA GLU A 200 -16.18 11.40 -14.74
C GLU A 200 -15.88 9.97 -14.28
N ASP A 201 -14.61 9.55 -14.33
CA ASP A 201 -14.17 8.23 -13.88
C ASP A 201 -14.27 8.06 -12.34
N ALA A 202 -14.19 9.19 -11.62
CA ALA A 202 -14.31 9.23 -10.17
C ALA A 202 -15.72 8.84 -9.72
N LEU A 203 -16.76 9.26 -10.46
CA LEU A 203 -18.14 8.89 -10.18
C LEU A 203 -18.34 7.37 -10.27
N TRP A 204 -17.78 6.72 -11.29
CA TRP A 204 -17.85 5.26 -11.41
C TRP A 204 -17.09 4.55 -10.29
N SER A 205 -15.90 5.05 -9.95
CA SER A 205 -15.09 4.51 -8.85
C SER A 205 -15.81 4.60 -7.50
N ALA A 206 -16.51 5.71 -7.24
CA ALA A 206 -17.34 5.86 -6.04
C ALA A 206 -18.53 4.87 -6.01
N GLN A 207 -19.23 4.69 -7.14
CA GLN A 207 -20.38 3.77 -7.24
C GLN A 207 -19.98 2.32 -6.98
N THR A 208 -18.89 1.86 -7.61
CA THR A 208 -18.39 0.48 -7.48
C THR A 208 -17.87 0.17 -6.07
N ASN A 209 -17.33 1.17 -5.36
CA ASN A 209 -16.84 1.04 -3.98
C ASN A 209 -17.85 1.42 -2.90
N LYS A 210 -19.14 1.58 -3.26
CA LYS A 210 -20.23 1.87 -2.31
C LYS A 210 -20.08 3.24 -1.61
N GLN A 211 -19.32 4.15 -2.18
CA GLN A 211 -19.06 5.48 -1.63
C GLN A 211 -20.12 6.48 -2.08
N TRP A 212 -21.36 6.26 -1.64
CA TRP A 212 -22.54 7.02 -2.12
C TRP A 212 -22.52 8.50 -1.78
N GLN A 213 -21.94 8.87 -0.63
CA GLN A 213 -21.81 10.27 -0.24
C GLN A 213 -20.85 11.00 -1.18
N THR A 214 -19.75 10.36 -1.55
CA THR A 214 -18.79 10.90 -2.51
C THR A 214 -19.38 10.95 -3.91
N ALA A 215 -20.10 9.91 -4.35
CA ALA A 215 -20.81 9.93 -5.63
C ALA A 215 -21.84 11.06 -5.70
N LYS A 216 -22.60 11.27 -4.61
CA LYS A 216 -23.54 12.39 -4.48
C LYS A 216 -22.83 13.73 -4.59
N TRP A 217 -21.74 13.91 -3.83
CA TRP A 217 -20.94 15.14 -3.87
C TRP A 217 -20.42 15.44 -5.28
N ILE A 218 -19.90 14.43 -5.99
CA ILE A 218 -19.42 14.57 -7.37
C ILE A 218 -20.55 15.04 -8.30
N LEU A 219 -21.74 14.44 -8.19
CA LEU A 219 -22.91 14.83 -9.01
C LEU A 219 -23.38 16.27 -8.72
N GLU A 220 -23.28 16.73 -7.46
CA GLU A 220 -23.70 18.07 -7.06
C GLU A 220 -22.71 19.16 -7.48
N ASN A 221 -21.40 18.86 -7.46
CA ASN A 221 -20.35 19.88 -7.58
C ASN A 221 -19.57 19.83 -8.90
N CYS A 222 -19.46 18.68 -9.56
CA CYS A 222 -18.59 18.53 -10.73
C CYS A 222 -19.26 18.80 -12.08
N GLY A 223 -20.58 19.04 -12.11
CA GLY A 223 -21.28 19.44 -13.34
C GLY A 223 -21.20 18.44 -14.49
N ILE A 224 -21.15 17.14 -14.19
CA ILE A 224 -21.03 16.07 -15.20
C ILE A 224 -22.28 16.07 -16.10
N VAL A 225 -22.08 16.23 -17.41
CA VAL A 225 -23.16 16.22 -18.41
C VAL A 225 -23.48 14.77 -18.78
N GLY A 226 -24.70 14.32 -18.50
CA GLY A 226 -25.14 12.96 -18.79
C GLY A 226 -24.37 11.89 -18.01
N PRO A 227 -24.33 11.96 -16.66
CA PRO A 227 -23.58 11.02 -15.84
C PRO A 227 -24.10 9.60 -16.06
N TRP A 228 -23.19 8.67 -16.32
CA TRP A 228 -23.55 7.25 -16.35
C TRP A 228 -23.72 6.72 -14.93
N ILE A 229 -24.95 6.35 -14.60
CA ILE A 229 -25.34 5.86 -13.27
C ILE A 229 -25.89 4.45 -13.41
N ASP A 230 -25.25 3.52 -12.71
CA ASP A 230 -25.75 2.16 -12.57
C ASP A 230 -26.75 2.15 -11.41
N TRP A 231 -28.03 2.07 -11.73
CA TRP A 231 -29.11 2.03 -10.72
C TRP A 231 -29.17 0.69 -9.97
N ASP A 232 -28.59 -0.38 -10.51
CA ASP A 232 -28.61 -1.71 -9.90
C ASP A 232 -27.64 -1.79 -8.72
N LEU A 233 -26.48 -1.14 -8.81
CA LEU A 233 -25.50 -1.08 -7.70
C LEU A 233 -26.06 -0.48 -6.40
N PRO A 234 -26.59 0.76 -6.37
CA PRO A 234 -27.16 1.33 -5.16
C PRO A 234 -28.38 0.56 -4.67
N ALA A 235 -29.19 -0.02 -5.56
CA ALA A 235 -30.28 -0.91 -5.16
C ALA A 235 -29.78 -2.18 -4.46
N LYS A 236 -28.77 -2.84 -5.03
CA LYS A 236 -28.12 -4.03 -4.45
C LYS A 236 -27.46 -3.75 -3.11
N HIS A 237 -26.88 -2.57 -2.96
CA HIS A 237 -26.17 -2.15 -1.75
C HIS A 237 -27.09 -1.50 -0.71
N GLY A 238 -28.40 -1.38 -0.96
CA GLY A 238 -29.35 -0.78 -0.04
C GLY A 238 -29.19 0.74 0.16
N ALA A 239 -28.61 1.44 -0.83
CA ALA A 239 -28.30 2.87 -0.77
C ALA A 239 -29.54 3.75 -1.01
N LEU A 240 -30.55 3.64 -0.14
CA LEU A 240 -31.85 4.29 -0.29
C LEU A 240 -31.74 5.82 -0.39
N SER A 241 -30.88 6.44 0.42
CA SER A 241 -30.66 7.90 0.41
C SER A 241 -30.11 8.38 -0.93
N PHE A 242 -29.22 7.60 -1.56
CA PHE A 242 -28.67 7.90 -2.88
C PHE A 242 -29.73 7.72 -3.97
N LEU A 243 -30.52 6.65 -3.92
CA LEU A 243 -31.63 6.43 -4.86
C LEU A 243 -32.71 7.53 -4.78
N GLN A 244 -33.06 7.96 -3.56
CA GLN A 244 -33.97 9.08 -3.34
C GLN A 244 -33.40 10.38 -3.91
N TYR A 245 -32.09 10.61 -3.73
CA TYR A 245 -31.39 11.73 -4.33
C TYR A 245 -31.47 11.71 -5.87
N LEU A 246 -31.13 10.59 -6.51
CA LEU A 246 -31.21 10.44 -7.96
C LEU A 246 -32.62 10.70 -8.50
N ARG A 247 -33.64 10.15 -7.82
CA ARG A 247 -35.05 10.36 -8.16
C ARG A 247 -35.47 11.82 -8.01
N SER A 248 -35.03 12.52 -6.96
CA SER A 248 -35.37 13.92 -6.72
C SER A 248 -34.82 14.88 -7.79
N ARG A 249 -33.73 14.49 -8.46
CA ARG A 249 -33.05 15.25 -9.51
C ARG A 249 -33.37 14.74 -10.92
N SER A 250 -34.22 13.73 -11.05
CA SER A 250 -34.55 13.08 -12.33
C SER A 250 -33.31 12.61 -13.10
N ILE A 251 -32.27 12.13 -12.40
CA ILE A 251 -31.02 11.69 -13.02
C ILE A 251 -31.14 10.21 -13.41
N GLY A 252 -31.46 9.96 -14.67
CA GLY A 252 -31.71 8.60 -15.17
C GLY A 252 -32.98 7.99 -14.57
N GLY A 253 -33.08 6.67 -14.62
CA GLY A 253 -34.22 5.94 -14.04
C GLY A 253 -33.90 4.47 -13.79
N PRO A 254 -34.66 3.81 -12.88
CA PRO A 254 -34.46 2.41 -12.55
C PRO A 254 -34.75 1.52 -13.76
N GLY A 255 -33.86 0.56 -14.01
CA GLY A 255 -34.10 -0.50 -15.00
C GLY A 255 -35.01 -1.60 -14.46
N PHE A 256 -35.40 -2.53 -15.33
CA PHE A 256 -36.14 -3.74 -14.94
C PHE A 256 -35.40 -4.53 -13.83
N TYR A 257 -34.09 -4.68 -13.98
CA TYR A 257 -33.24 -5.39 -13.01
C TYR A 257 -33.13 -4.66 -11.67
N THR A 258 -33.15 -3.33 -11.65
CA THR A 258 -33.07 -2.52 -10.42
C THR A 258 -34.20 -2.86 -9.45
N LEU A 259 -35.43 -2.96 -9.96
CA LEU A 259 -36.61 -3.28 -9.15
C LEU A 259 -36.57 -4.71 -8.63
N GLN A 260 -36.09 -5.65 -9.45
CA GLN A 260 -35.91 -7.05 -9.05
C GLN A 260 -34.84 -7.21 -7.97
N VAL A 261 -33.71 -6.52 -8.10
CA VAL A 261 -32.62 -6.52 -7.12
C VAL A 261 -33.08 -5.91 -5.80
N ALA A 262 -33.79 -4.76 -5.85
CA ALA A 262 -34.36 -4.14 -4.65
C ALA A 262 -35.37 -5.06 -3.93
N ALA A 263 -36.20 -5.79 -4.67
CA ALA A 263 -37.16 -6.76 -4.13
C ALA A 263 -36.50 -8.06 -3.61
N GLY A 264 -35.30 -8.39 -4.10
CA GLY A 264 -34.51 -9.54 -3.65
C GLY A 264 -33.76 -9.26 -2.34
N CYS A 265 -33.18 -8.06 -2.18
CA CYS A 265 -32.46 -7.67 -0.97
C CYS A 265 -33.36 -7.54 0.27
N THR A 266 -34.62 -7.12 0.11
CA THR A 266 -35.58 -7.04 1.24
C THR A 266 -35.99 -8.41 1.79
N ARG A 267 -35.81 -9.49 1.02
CA ARG A 267 -36.09 -10.87 1.45
C ARG A 267 -34.96 -11.50 2.26
N THR A 268 -33.73 -11.00 2.15
CA THR A 268 -32.58 -11.53 2.92
C THR A 268 -32.44 -10.89 4.30
N ASP A 269 -32.90 -9.64 4.46
CA ASP A 269 -32.86 -8.94 5.77
C ASP A 269 -34.01 -9.32 6.71
N THR A 270 -35.00 -10.10 6.24
CA THR A 270 -36.17 -10.52 7.05
C THR A 270 -36.04 -11.92 7.64
N SER A 271 -34.86 -12.55 7.58
CA SER A 271 -34.59 -13.86 8.17
C SER A 271 -33.55 -13.79 9.29
N THR A 272 -33.82 -13.05 10.38
CA THR A 272 -33.24 -13.37 11.71
C THR A 272 -33.98 -12.80 12.92
N ASP A 273 -35.07 -12.03 12.79
CA ASP A 273 -35.94 -11.77 13.95
C ASP A 273 -37.07 -12.80 14.00
N VAL A 274 -36.68 -13.98 14.47
CA VAL A 274 -37.57 -15.10 14.83
C VAL A 274 -38.40 -14.69 16.04
N LEU A 275 -39.71 -14.85 15.89
CA LEU A 275 -40.66 -15.10 16.97
C LEU A 275 -40.10 -16.15 17.94
N GLN A 276 -39.60 -15.74 19.11
CA GLN A 276 -39.84 -16.33 20.44
C GLN A 276 -39.08 -15.57 21.53
#